data_AF-A0A327SKY5-F1
#
_entry.id   AF-A0A327SKY5-F1
#
_cell.length_a   1.000
_cell.length_b   1.000
_cell.length_c   1.000
_cell.angle_alpha   90.00
_cell.angle_beta   90.00
_cell.angle_gamma   90.00
#
_symmetry.space_group_name_H-M   'P 1'
#
loop_
_entity.id
_entity.type
_entity.pdbx_description
1 polymer ?
#
loop_
_entity_poly.entity_id
_entity_poly.type
_entity_poly.pdbx_seq_one_letter_code
_entity_poly.pdbx_strand_id
1 'polypeptide(L)'
;MAHTVTAGASRRLPRAAGVVLSVAGLLAVTAASAAVTVAVGRPDRSGHAAAVAVVAASPSAAPSPSATPSPTPTPSAAPTPSPTVAPRPASTLRGSVSGGKHSGDLRYFLLPVPDDADPYGSPDGAMMSMADLQAQYSKDVDIKAVLDSWGFKEAATRTYRTRDGKSEVRTDLRRFGRADRAQGFADNTSYDQPSFGVDGVSNARGYVFKPEQQAYTGELVGIGVVGDVVYEVTVQVQGDPDKALLADAMKRARDRLANG
;
A
#
# COMPACT_ATOMS: atom_id res chain seq x y z
N MET A 1 -80.03 7.03 0.45
CA MET A 1 -78.79 6.57 1.10
C MET A 1 -77.82 6.16 0.01
N ALA A 2 -76.65 6.79 -0.06
CA ALA A 2 -75.61 6.46 -1.04
C ALA A 2 -74.25 6.49 -0.33
N HIS A 3 -73.47 5.41 -0.45
CA HIS A 3 -72.14 5.34 0.15
C HIS A 3 -71.11 5.90 -0.82
N THR A 4 -70.49 7.03 -0.45
CA THR A 4 -69.35 7.59 -1.19
C THR A 4 -68.06 7.03 -0.60
N VAL A 5 -67.28 6.30 -1.39
CA VAL A 5 -65.95 5.80 -1.01
C VAL A 5 -64.92 6.90 -1.27
N THR A 6 -64.34 7.45 -0.20
CA THR A 6 -63.22 8.41 -0.32
C THR A 6 -61.90 7.67 -0.50
N ALA A 7 -61.20 7.94 -1.60
CA ALA A 7 -59.91 7.32 -1.90
C ALA A 7 -58.81 7.77 -0.92
N GLY A 8 -58.05 6.80 -0.40
CA GLY A 8 -56.87 7.08 0.43
C GLY A 8 -55.74 7.68 -0.42
N ALA A 9 -55.27 8.87 -0.04
CA ALA A 9 -54.15 9.52 -0.71
C ALA A 9 -52.81 8.84 -0.35
N SER A 10 -52.28 8.02 -1.26
CA SER A 10 -50.94 7.42 -1.14
C SER A 10 -49.87 8.50 -1.09
N ARG A 11 -49.37 8.79 0.13
CA ARG A 11 -48.35 9.81 0.40
C ARG A 11 -47.02 9.39 -0.24
N ARG A 12 -46.72 9.94 -1.42
CA ARG A 12 -45.45 9.71 -2.12
C ARG A 12 -44.29 10.25 -1.28
N LEU A 13 -43.41 9.35 -0.82
CA LEU A 13 -42.11 9.72 -0.29
C LEU A 13 -41.24 10.34 -1.40
N PRO A 14 -40.55 11.46 -1.16
CA PRO A 14 -39.59 11.97 -2.13
C PRO A 14 -38.40 11.01 -2.23
N ARG A 15 -38.11 10.53 -3.44
CA ARG A 15 -36.84 9.85 -3.73
C ARG A 15 -35.72 10.89 -3.63
N ALA A 16 -35.03 10.93 -2.48
CA ALA A 16 -33.82 11.71 -2.33
C ALA A 16 -32.75 11.14 -3.28
N ALA A 17 -32.36 11.93 -4.27
CA ALA A 17 -31.25 11.60 -5.15
C ALA A 17 -29.92 11.92 -4.45
N GLY A 18 -29.06 10.91 -4.30
CA GLY A 18 -27.67 11.05 -3.84
C GLY A 18 -26.79 10.01 -4.54
N VAL A 19 -25.67 10.45 -5.13
CA VAL A 19 -24.65 9.62 -5.84
C VAL A 19 -23.22 10.14 -5.47
N VAL A 20 -22.18 9.28 -5.32
CA VAL A 20 -20.82 9.74 -4.88
C VAL A 20 -20.21 10.59 -6.00
N LEU A 21 -19.21 11.40 -5.63
CA LEU A 21 -17.97 11.40 -6.40
C LEU A 21 -16.92 10.51 -5.71
N SER A 22 -16.77 9.27 -6.17
CA SER A 22 -15.66 8.40 -5.76
C SER A 22 -14.44 8.86 -6.56
N VAL A 23 -13.49 9.54 -5.93
CA VAL A 23 -12.22 9.87 -6.60
C VAL A 23 -11.33 8.64 -6.58
N ALA A 24 -11.43 7.84 -7.64
CA ALA A 24 -10.48 6.79 -7.94
C ALA A 24 -9.12 7.42 -8.35
N GLY A 25 -8.19 7.48 -7.40
CA GLY A 25 -6.81 7.91 -7.61
C GLY A 25 -5.90 6.72 -7.82
N LEU A 26 -5.86 6.22 -9.05
CA LEU A 26 -5.07 5.07 -9.48
C LEU A 26 -3.60 5.19 -9.02
N LEU A 27 -3.00 4.16 -8.42
CA LEU A 27 -1.66 4.22 -7.81
C LEU A 27 -0.65 3.41 -8.63
N ALA A 28 0.05 4.05 -9.57
CA ALA A 28 0.96 3.36 -10.47
C ALA A 28 2.27 2.96 -9.79
N VAL A 29 2.28 1.82 -9.07
CA VAL A 29 3.50 1.22 -8.51
C VAL A 29 4.34 0.62 -9.65
N THR A 30 5.33 1.38 -10.13
CA THR A 30 6.21 0.92 -11.21
C THR A 30 7.57 0.43 -10.73
N ALA A 31 7.71 -0.88 -10.61
CA ALA A 31 8.93 -1.63 -10.93
C ALA A 31 8.57 -3.09 -11.27
N ALA A 32 7.88 -3.29 -12.40
CA ALA A 32 7.45 -4.58 -12.93
C ALA A 32 6.43 -5.37 -12.07
N SER A 33 5.22 -4.82 -11.89
CA SER A 33 3.95 -5.59 -11.91
C SER A 33 2.72 -4.68 -12.14
N ALA A 34 1.54 -5.30 -12.16
CA ALA A 34 0.29 -4.75 -12.70
C ALA A 34 -0.08 -3.35 -12.16
N ALA A 35 -0.74 -2.54 -13.00
CA ALA A 35 -1.20 -1.20 -12.63
C ALA A 35 -2.23 -1.26 -11.49
N VAL A 36 -1.76 -1.00 -10.27
CA VAL A 36 -2.58 -0.96 -9.07
C VAL A 36 -3.50 0.27 -9.12
N THR A 37 -4.81 0.08 -8.92
CA THR A 37 -5.74 1.21 -8.80
C THR A 37 -6.09 1.44 -7.34
N VAL A 38 -5.91 2.69 -6.89
CA VAL A 38 -6.34 3.18 -5.57
C VAL A 38 -7.55 4.08 -5.75
N ALA A 39 -8.37 4.19 -4.71
CA ALA A 39 -9.34 5.27 -4.54
C ALA A 39 -9.05 5.98 -3.22
N VAL A 40 -9.09 7.32 -3.24
CA VAL A 40 -8.98 8.15 -2.02
C VAL A 40 -10.12 9.15 -2.01
N GLY A 41 -11.11 8.89 -1.15
CA GLY A 41 -12.26 9.77 -0.96
C GLY A 41 -11.91 11.09 -0.28
N ARG A 42 -12.63 12.16 -0.66
CA ARG A 42 -12.86 13.33 0.21
C ARG A 42 -14.10 13.05 1.08
N PRO A 43 -14.21 13.58 2.31
CA PRO A 43 -15.37 13.32 3.15
C PRO A 43 -16.68 13.88 2.52
N ASP A 44 -17.64 12.96 2.33
CA ASP A 44 -19.05 13.08 1.91
C ASP A 44 -19.44 13.74 0.57
N ARG A 45 -19.69 12.88 -0.43
CA ARG A 45 -21.03 12.61 -1.05
C ARG A 45 -21.14 11.10 -1.33
N SER A 46 -22.32 10.52 -1.63
CA SER A 46 -22.55 9.06 -1.47
C SER A 46 -23.28 8.36 -2.65
N GLY A 47 -22.81 7.19 -3.15
CA GLY A 47 -23.40 6.32 -4.20
C GLY A 47 -22.49 5.81 -5.36
N HIS A 48 -22.04 4.54 -5.26
CA HIS A 48 -21.73 3.55 -6.31
C HIS A 48 -20.50 3.61 -7.25
N ALA A 49 -20.02 2.40 -7.61
CA ALA A 49 -18.88 2.09 -8.48
C ALA A 49 -19.32 1.62 -9.89
N ALA A 50 -18.40 1.65 -10.86
CA ALA A 50 -18.62 1.15 -12.22
C ALA A 50 -17.42 0.33 -12.71
N ALA A 51 -17.67 -0.92 -13.11
CA ALA A 51 -16.69 -1.78 -13.78
C ALA A 51 -16.79 -1.60 -15.30
N VAL A 52 -15.66 -1.66 -16.04
CA VAL A 52 -15.65 -1.60 -17.50
C VAL A 52 -14.65 -2.59 -18.12
N ALA A 53 -15.22 -3.50 -18.93
CA ALA A 53 -14.66 -4.28 -20.04
C ALA A 53 -13.18 -4.73 -20.02
N VAL A 54 -13.01 -6.06 -19.94
CA VAL A 54 -11.81 -6.80 -20.35
C VAL A 54 -11.63 -6.71 -21.88
N VAL A 55 -10.41 -6.52 -22.37
CA VAL A 55 -10.08 -6.69 -23.80
C VAL A 55 -9.35 -8.02 -23.99
N ALA A 56 -9.95 -8.93 -24.76
CA ALA A 56 -9.39 -10.26 -25.02
C ALA A 56 -8.43 -10.25 -26.23
N ALA A 57 -7.35 -11.02 -26.14
CA ALA A 57 -6.50 -11.41 -27.28
C ALA A 57 -6.30 -12.94 -27.26
N SER A 58 -6.45 -13.57 -28.42
CA SER A 58 -6.46 -15.03 -28.60
C SER A 58 -5.05 -15.62 -28.79
N PRO A 59 -4.84 -16.94 -28.57
CA PRO A 59 -3.50 -17.54 -28.47
C PRO A 59 -2.94 -18.01 -29.82
N SER A 60 -1.63 -18.32 -29.87
CA SER A 60 -1.04 -19.14 -30.95
C SER A 60 0.17 -19.98 -30.53
N ALA A 61 0.02 -21.29 -30.72
CA ALA A 61 1.01 -22.36 -30.99
C ALA A 61 2.34 -22.50 -30.18
N ALA A 62 2.47 -23.66 -29.54
CA ALA A 62 3.72 -24.43 -29.39
C ALA A 62 3.56 -25.76 -30.19
N PRO A 63 4.64 -26.45 -30.67
CA PRO A 63 5.62 -27.18 -29.82
C PRO A 63 7.08 -26.97 -30.33
N SER A 64 8.14 -27.74 -30.04
CA SER A 64 8.38 -29.01 -29.32
C SER A 64 9.84 -29.07 -28.81
N PRO A 65 10.23 -29.90 -27.83
CA PRO A 65 11.59 -29.91 -27.27
C PRO A 65 12.56 -30.84 -28.01
N SER A 66 13.88 -30.58 -27.91
CA SER A 66 14.93 -31.51 -28.35
C SER A 66 16.19 -31.47 -27.47
N ALA A 67 16.63 -32.67 -27.09
CA ALA A 67 17.96 -33.11 -26.61
C ALA A 67 18.83 -32.21 -25.70
N THR A 68 18.99 -32.67 -24.45
CA THR A 68 20.03 -32.26 -23.49
C THR A 68 21.38 -32.96 -23.76
N PRO A 69 22.51 -32.24 -23.83
CA PRO A 69 23.83 -32.80 -23.57
C PRO A 69 24.18 -32.76 -22.06
N SER A 70 24.80 -33.83 -21.56
CA SER A 70 25.17 -33.99 -20.15
C SER A 70 26.28 -33.02 -19.70
N PRO A 71 26.11 -32.26 -18.60
CA PRO A 71 27.20 -31.45 -18.05
C PRO A 71 28.31 -32.31 -17.41
N THR A 72 29.54 -32.07 -17.84
CA THR A 72 30.76 -32.54 -17.17
C THR A 72 30.85 -31.98 -15.74
N PRO A 73 31.21 -32.77 -14.71
CA PRO A 73 31.41 -32.24 -13.36
C PRO A 73 32.54 -31.20 -13.30
N THR A 74 32.16 -29.95 -13.10
CA THR A 74 33.05 -28.81 -12.83
C THR A 74 33.73 -29.00 -11.46
N PRO A 75 35.03 -28.65 -11.29
CA PRO A 75 35.70 -28.75 -10.00
C PRO A 75 34.98 -27.91 -8.92
N SER A 76 34.84 -28.50 -7.73
CA SER A 76 34.26 -27.83 -6.57
C SER A 76 35.14 -26.64 -6.17
N ALA A 77 34.66 -25.43 -6.40
CA ALA A 77 35.33 -24.22 -5.93
C ALA A 77 35.31 -24.19 -4.40
N ALA A 78 36.47 -23.94 -3.78
CA ALA A 78 36.55 -23.73 -2.34
C ALA A 78 35.64 -22.57 -1.93
N PRO A 79 34.99 -22.62 -0.74
CA PRO A 79 34.08 -21.58 -0.32
C PRO A 79 34.81 -20.24 -0.18
N THR A 80 34.51 -19.31 -1.09
CA THR A 80 34.96 -17.92 -1.00
C THR A 80 34.54 -17.36 0.36
N PRO A 81 35.44 -16.76 1.16
CA PRO A 81 35.07 -16.20 2.45
C PRO A 81 33.99 -15.14 2.26
N SER A 82 32.88 -15.28 2.98
CA SER A 82 31.78 -14.32 2.92
C SER A 82 32.30 -12.95 3.37
N PRO A 83 32.08 -11.87 2.58
CA PRO A 83 32.56 -10.54 2.95
C PRO A 83 31.92 -10.11 4.27
N THR A 84 32.74 -9.72 5.23
CA THR A 84 32.25 -9.13 6.49
C THR A 84 31.67 -7.75 6.19
N VAL A 85 30.35 -7.63 6.28
CA VAL A 85 29.63 -6.38 6.04
C VAL A 85 29.99 -5.39 7.16
N ALA A 86 30.46 -4.19 6.78
CA ALA A 86 30.75 -3.13 7.75
C ALA A 86 29.45 -2.67 8.45
N PRO A 87 29.50 -2.37 9.76
CA PRO A 87 28.31 -1.95 10.50
C PRO A 87 27.76 -0.62 9.95
N ARG A 88 26.44 -0.54 9.84
CA ARG A 88 25.74 0.66 9.36
C ARG A 88 25.90 1.80 10.38
N PRO A 89 26.16 3.06 9.94
CA PRO A 89 26.17 4.20 10.85
C PRO A 89 24.80 4.35 11.55
N ALA A 90 24.82 4.66 12.84
CA ALA A 90 23.61 4.84 13.63
C ALA A 90 22.85 6.11 13.21
N SER A 91 21.52 6.02 13.16
CA SER A 91 20.66 7.14 12.79
C SER A 91 20.76 8.30 13.81
N THR A 92 20.96 9.51 13.30
CA THR A 92 20.93 10.75 14.09
C THR A 92 19.53 11.33 14.22
N LEU A 93 18.55 10.78 13.51
CA LEU A 93 17.15 11.23 13.54
C LEU A 93 16.54 11.09 14.92
N ARG A 94 15.58 11.97 15.23
CA ARG A 94 14.85 11.99 16.49
C ARG A 94 13.37 12.24 16.24
N GLY A 95 12.55 11.46 16.93
CA GLY A 95 11.11 11.64 17.03
C GLY A 95 10.63 11.25 18.42
N SER A 96 9.42 11.65 18.76
CA SER A 96 8.75 11.24 20.00
C SER A 96 7.25 11.11 19.77
N VAL A 97 6.61 10.24 20.57
CA VAL A 97 5.17 9.98 20.52
C VAL A 97 4.58 10.21 21.90
N SER A 98 3.50 10.97 21.96
CA SER A 98 2.75 11.23 23.21
C SER A 98 1.27 11.31 22.90
N GLY A 99 0.45 10.51 23.59
CA GLY A 99 -1.00 10.47 23.38
C GLY A 99 -1.43 10.15 21.95
N GLY A 100 -0.65 9.35 21.20
CA GLY A 100 -0.90 9.10 19.77
C GLY A 100 -0.53 10.27 18.86
N LYS A 101 0.24 11.25 19.34
CA LYS A 101 0.75 12.35 18.52
C LYS A 101 2.25 12.18 18.26
N HIS A 102 2.64 12.15 16.99
CA HIS A 102 4.03 12.08 16.55
C HIS A 102 4.63 13.49 16.39
N SER A 103 5.89 13.64 16.79
CA SER A 103 6.66 14.87 16.64
C SER A 103 8.14 14.56 16.37
N GLY A 104 8.90 15.57 15.92
CA GLY A 104 10.22 15.38 15.33
C GLY A 104 10.14 14.94 13.86
N ASP A 105 11.24 14.37 13.37
CA ASP A 105 11.39 13.92 11.98
C ASP A 105 10.61 12.61 11.76
N LEU A 106 9.60 12.63 10.87
CA LEU A 106 8.77 11.45 10.61
C LEU A 106 9.57 10.22 10.15
N ARG A 107 10.74 10.40 9.52
CA ARG A 107 11.61 9.31 9.09
C ARG A 107 12.14 8.45 10.25
N TYR A 108 12.17 9.01 11.46
CA TYR A 108 12.53 8.27 12.67
C TYR A 108 11.60 7.06 12.90
N PHE A 109 10.34 7.15 12.48
CA PHE A 109 9.33 6.12 12.66
C PHE A 109 9.20 5.13 11.49
N LEU A 110 9.92 5.36 10.38
CA LEU A 110 9.93 4.43 9.24
C LEU A 110 10.47 3.06 9.69
N LEU A 111 9.89 2.00 9.12
CA LEU A 111 10.25 0.61 9.39
C LEU A 111 11.78 0.41 9.30
N PRO A 112 12.45 -0.02 10.38
CA PRO A 112 13.89 -0.23 10.36
C PRO A 112 14.28 -1.25 9.30
N VAL A 113 15.40 -0.99 8.61
CA VAL A 113 15.95 -1.93 7.63
C VAL A 113 16.60 -3.08 8.40
N PRO A 114 16.20 -4.34 8.15
CA PRO A 114 16.85 -5.51 8.74
C PRO A 114 18.35 -5.60 8.42
N ASP A 115 19.12 -6.28 9.27
CA ASP A 115 20.57 -6.50 9.04
C ASP A 115 20.85 -7.32 7.77
N ASP A 116 19.91 -8.20 7.41
CA ASP A 116 19.88 -9.00 6.18
C ASP A 116 19.22 -8.26 5.00
N ALA A 117 19.13 -6.92 5.05
CA ALA A 117 18.53 -6.11 3.99
C ALA A 117 19.32 -4.85 3.63
N ASP A 118 19.20 -4.46 2.36
CA ASP A 118 19.93 -3.36 1.74
C ASP A 118 18.93 -2.26 1.31
N PRO A 119 19.07 -1.00 1.78
CA PRO A 119 18.14 0.09 1.51
C PRO A 119 18.33 0.63 0.10
N TYR A 120 17.28 1.23 -0.45
CA TYR A 120 17.41 2.11 -1.60
C TYR A 120 17.63 3.55 -1.13
N GLY A 121 18.73 4.17 -1.57
CA GLY A 121 19.12 5.50 -1.15
C GLY A 121 19.58 5.55 0.31
N SER A 122 19.07 6.54 1.07
CA SER A 122 19.48 6.74 2.46
C SER A 122 18.95 5.62 3.38
N PRO A 123 19.77 5.06 4.30
CA PRO A 123 19.29 4.12 5.31
C PRO A 123 18.23 4.73 6.24
N ASP A 124 18.26 6.05 6.42
CA ASP A 124 17.26 6.81 7.17
C ASP A 124 15.94 6.98 6.40
N GLY A 125 15.88 6.66 5.11
CA GLY A 125 14.77 7.02 4.23
C GLY A 125 14.75 8.52 3.86
N ALA A 126 13.69 8.92 3.16
CA ALA A 126 13.51 10.26 2.62
C ALA A 126 12.21 10.89 3.11
N MET A 127 12.19 12.23 3.22
CA MET A 127 10.92 12.97 3.24
C MET A 127 10.39 13.04 1.81
N MET A 128 9.08 12.89 1.65
CA MET A 128 8.42 12.98 0.34
C MET A 128 7.96 14.41 0.08
N SER A 129 8.29 14.94 -1.08
CA SER A 129 7.68 16.17 -1.59
C SER A 129 6.25 15.91 -2.07
N MET A 130 5.49 16.98 -2.30
CA MET A 130 4.17 16.86 -2.93
C MET A 130 4.26 16.34 -4.38
N ALA A 131 5.41 16.52 -5.06
CA ALA A 131 5.63 15.95 -6.38
C ALA A 131 5.85 14.42 -6.30
N ASP A 132 6.59 13.93 -5.30
CA ASP A 132 6.78 12.50 -5.08
C ASP A 132 5.45 11.82 -4.72
N LEU A 133 4.66 12.46 -3.85
CA LEU A 133 3.29 12.01 -3.55
C LEU A 133 2.42 12.01 -4.80
N GLN A 134 2.40 13.08 -5.60
CA GLN A 134 1.62 13.12 -6.85
C GLN A 134 2.07 12.07 -7.86
N ALA A 135 3.35 11.73 -7.92
CA ALA A 135 3.88 10.70 -8.81
C ALA A 135 3.43 9.29 -8.43
N GLN A 136 2.99 9.06 -7.18
CA GLN A 136 2.37 7.79 -6.81
C GLN A 136 0.97 7.63 -7.41
N TYR A 137 0.26 8.71 -7.72
CA TYR A 137 -1.14 8.70 -8.17
C TYR A 137 -1.28 9.08 -9.65
N SER A 138 -2.41 8.71 -10.25
CA SER A 138 -2.80 9.15 -11.60
C SER A 138 -2.80 10.68 -11.69
N LYS A 139 -2.33 11.20 -12.82
CA LYS A 139 -2.25 12.64 -13.10
C LYS A 139 -3.61 13.36 -13.03
N ASP A 140 -4.70 12.61 -13.21
CA ASP A 140 -6.08 13.12 -13.13
C ASP A 140 -6.57 13.35 -11.69
N VAL A 141 -5.80 12.90 -10.68
CA VAL A 141 -6.12 13.10 -9.27
C VAL A 141 -5.16 14.10 -8.63
N ASP A 142 -5.73 15.25 -8.28
CA ASP A 142 -5.11 16.26 -7.41
C ASP A 142 -4.97 15.72 -5.98
N ILE A 143 -3.88 14.98 -5.75
CA ILE A 143 -3.60 14.39 -4.44
C ILE A 143 -3.36 15.48 -3.39
N LYS A 144 -2.85 16.65 -3.81
CA LYS A 144 -2.62 17.78 -2.91
C LYS A 144 -3.94 18.24 -2.29
N ALA A 145 -4.97 18.51 -3.09
CA ALA A 145 -6.25 18.95 -2.56
C ALA A 145 -6.95 17.86 -1.73
N VAL A 146 -6.74 16.57 -2.03
CA VAL A 146 -7.21 15.47 -1.19
C VAL A 146 -6.50 15.48 0.17
N LEU A 147 -5.17 15.47 0.19
CA LEU A 147 -4.36 15.50 1.42
C LEU A 147 -4.62 16.76 2.27
N ASP A 148 -4.72 17.93 1.64
CA ASP A 148 -5.05 19.18 2.32
C ASP A 148 -6.45 19.12 2.97
N SER A 149 -7.45 18.49 2.32
CA SER A 149 -8.80 18.32 2.89
C SER A 149 -8.83 17.41 4.13
N TRP A 150 -7.86 16.49 4.23
CA TRP A 150 -7.62 15.67 5.41
C TRP A 150 -6.67 16.35 6.42
N GLY A 151 -6.11 17.52 6.13
CA GLY A 151 -5.21 18.22 7.05
C GLY A 151 -3.85 17.54 7.21
N PHE A 152 -3.33 16.99 6.11
CA PHE A 152 -1.97 16.47 5.95
C PHE A 152 -0.90 17.47 6.44
N LYS A 153 0.28 16.93 6.81
CA LYS A 153 1.43 17.70 7.28
C LYS A 153 2.71 17.38 6.53
N GLU A 154 3.10 16.11 6.52
CA GLU A 154 4.30 15.64 5.83
C GLU A 154 4.20 14.13 5.59
N ALA A 155 5.01 13.64 4.66
CA ALA A 155 5.16 12.22 4.39
C ALA A 155 6.63 11.84 4.32
N ALA A 156 6.91 10.57 4.60
CA ALA A 156 8.24 10.01 4.60
C ALA A 156 8.19 8.59 4.02
N THR A 157 9.23 8.16 3.32
CA THR A 157 9.32 6.85 2.67
C THR A 157 10.66 6.17 2.93
N ARG A 158 10.64 4.83 3.00
CA ARG A 158 11.84 3.99 2.96
C ARG A 158 11.53 2.72 2.19
N THR A 159 12.42 2.37 1.26
CA THR A 159 12.41 1.07 0.58
C THR A 159 13.69 0.31 0.92
N TYR A 160 13.57 -0.99 1.15
CA TYR A 160 14.70 -1.91 1.24
C TYR A 160 14.41 -3.22 0.52
N ARG A 161 15.46 -3.89 0.06
CA ARG A 161 15.39 -5.24 -0.51
C ARG A 161 16.05 -6.23 0.44
N THR A 162 15.46 -7.40 0.65
CA THR A 162 16.12 -8.50 1.38
C THR A 162 17.34 -8.98 0.61
N ARG A 163 18.40 -9.39 1.31
CA ARG A 163 19.69 -9.77 0.69
C ARG A 163 19.63 -11.07 -0.10
N ASP A 164 18.63 -11.92 0.16
CA ASP A 164 18.29 -13.05 -0.72
C ASP A 164 17.65 -12.63 -2.06
N GLY A 165 17.37 -11.33 -2.21
CA GLY A 165 16.83 -10.71 -3.41
C GLY A 165 15.34 -10.95 -3.65
N LYS A 166 14.66 -11.73 -2.79
CA LYS A 166 13.31 -12.23 -3.06
C LYS A 166 12.19 -11.28 -2.66
N SER A 167 12.44 -10.36 -1.73
CA SER A 167 11.43 -9.43 -1.23
C SER A 167 11.93 -7.99 -1.29
N GLU A 168 11.05 -7.08 -1.69
CA GLU A 168 11.22 -5.64 -1.55
C GLU A 168 10.12 -5.10 -0.64
N VAL A 169 10.49 -4.27 0.33
CA VAL A 169 9.56 -3.68 1.30
C VAL A 169 9.68 -2.16 1.23
N ARG A 170 8.58 -1.49 0.87
CA ARG A 170 8.42 -0.04 0.97
C ARG A 170 7.50 0.28 2.14
N THR A 171 7.86 1.26 2.95
CA THR A 171 6.99 1.85 3.97
C THR A 171 6.82 3.34 3.69
N ASP A 172 5.58 3.78 3.48
CA ASP A 172 5.20 5.18 3.32
C ASP A 172 4.40 5.62 4.55
N LEU A 173 4.89 6.65 5.23
CA LEU A 173 4.21 7.30 6.35
C LEU A 173 3.60 8.61 5.88
N ARG A 174 2.36 8.90 6.30
CA ARG A 174 1.67 10.17 6.04
C ARG A 174 1.14 10.70 7.37
N ARG A 175 1.72 11.81 7.87
CA ARG A 175 1.32 12.46 9.13
C ARG A 175 0.25 13.50 8.86
N PHE A 176 -0.80 13.47 9.66
CA PHE A 176 -1.93 14.39 9.63
C PHE A 176 -1.93 15.29 10.87
N GLY A 177 -2.77 16.33 10.88
CA GLY A 177 -2.87 17.21 12.05
C GLY A 177 -3.44 16.55 13.31
N ARG A 178 -4.20 15.46 13.17
CA ARG A 178 -4.93 14.76 14.24
C ARG A 178 -5.23 13.30 13.87
N ALA A 179 -5.53 12.48 14.88
CA ALA A 179 -5.84 11.06 14.70
C ALA A 179 -7.17 10.78 13.96
N ASP A 180 -8.22 11.59 14.20
CA ASP A 180 -9.50 11.49 13.46
C ASP A 180 -9.31 11.67 11.95
N ARG A 181 -8.33 12.50 11.57
CA ARG A 181 -7.99 12.78 10.18
C ARG A 181 -7.13 11.70 9.55
N ALA A 182 -6.17 11.15 10.28
CA ALA A 182 -5.41 9.99 9.84
C ALA A 182 -6.34 8.78 9.63
N GLN A 183 -7.22 8.50 10.60
CA GLN A 183 -8.22 7.43 10.48
C GLN A 183 -9.16 7.65 9.28
N GLY A 184 -9.75 8.84 9.15
CA GLY A 184 -10.64 9.15 8.03
C GLY A 184 -9.97 9.05 6.66
N PHE A 185 -8.71 9.49 6.52
CA PHE A 185 -7.92 9.30 5.30
C PHE A 185 -7.70 7.81 5.02
N ALA A 186 -7.32 7.02 6.03
CA ALA A 186 -7.10 5.59 5.87
C ALA A 186 -8.40 4.90 5.45
N ASP A 187 -9.52 5.11 6.16
CA ASP A 187 -10.82 4.50 5.87
C ASP A 187 -11.30 4.80 4.43
N ASN A 188 -11.05 6.02 3.94
CA ASN A 188 -11.39 6.46 2.59
C ASN A 188 -10.33 6.11 1.53
N THR A 189 -9.21 5.51 1.93
CA THR A 189 -8.20 4.92 1.02
C THR A 189 -8.56 3.45 0.80
N SER A 190 -8.60 3.00 -0.45
CA SER A 190 -8.84 1.60 -0.82
C SER A 190 -8.17 1.26 -2.16
N TYR A 191 -8.10 -0.03 -2.48
CA TYR A 191 -7.64 -0.52 -3.78
C TYR A 191 -8.75 -1.33 -4.46
N ASP A 192 -8.67 -1.51 -5.79
CA ASP A 192 -9.55 -2.39 -6.56
C ASP A 192 -9.18 -3.88 -6.39
N GLN A 193 -9.10 -4.31 -5.14
CA GLN A 193 -8.93 -5.69 -4.69
C GLN A 193 -9.71 -5.90 -3.39
N PRO A 194 -10.21 -7.11 -3.10
CA PRO A 194 -10.87 -7.38 -1.83
C PRO A 194 -9.89 -7.25 -0.67
N SER A 195 -10.20 -6.37 0.28
CA SER A 195 -9.40 -6.19 1.50
C SER A 195 -9.53 -7.38 2.45
N PHE A 196 -8.48 -7.70 3.18
CA PHE A 196 -8.48 -8.64 4.32
C PHE A 196 -7.99 -7.95 5.61
N GLY A 197 -8.35 -8.47 6.78
CA GLY A 197 -7.78 -8.00 8.05
C GLY A 197 -6.34 -8.49 8.20
N VAL A 198 -5.43 -7.64 8.70
CA VAL A 198 -4.02 -8.01 8.88
C VAL A 198 -3.81 -8.69 10.23
N ASP A 199 -3.34 -9.94 10.23
CA ASP A 199 -3.15 -10.71 11.46
C ASP A 199 -2.21 -10.02 12.45
N GLY A 200 -2.63 -9.97 13.72
CA GLY A 200 -1.89 -9.29 14.79
C GLY A 200 -1.90 -7.76 14.72
N VAL A 201 -2.57 -7.13 13.74
CA VAL A 201 -2.63 -5.66 13.55
C VAL A 201 -4.08 -5.20 13.45
N SER A 202 -4.68 -4.87 14.60
CA SER A 202 -6.06 -4.36 14.68
C SER A 202 -6.28 -3.12 13.81
N ASN A 203 -7.45 -3.05 13.16
CA ASN A 203 -7.90 -1.96 12.28
C ASN A 203 -7.01 -1.69 11.06
N ALA A 204 -6.07 -2.58 10.73
CA ALA A 204 -5.36 -2.55 9.45
C ALA A 204 -6.06 -3.38 8.38
N ARG A 205 -6.00 -2.92 7.13
CA ARG A 205 -6.50 -3.62 5.94
C ARG A 205 -5.34 -3.98 5.03
N GLY A 206 -5.26 -5.24 4.63
CA GLY A 206 -4.35 -5.75 3.61
C GLY A 206 -5.06 -5.95 2.27
N TYR A 207 -4.30 -5.86 1.19
CA TYR A 207 -4.71 -6.10 -0.19
C TYR A 207 -3.68 -7.03 -0.85
N VAL A 208 -4.13 -7.91 -1.74
CA VAL A 208 -3.25 -8.86 -2.46
C VAL A 208 -3.39 -8.65 -3.96
N PHE A 209 -2.27 -8.42 -4.63
CA PHE A 209 -2.15 -8.35 -6.08
C PHE A 209 -1.30 -9.54 -6.52
N LYS A 210 -1.96 -10.58 -7.03
CA LYS A 210 -1.26 -11.74 -7.58
C LYS A 210 -0.67 -11.39 -8.94
N PRO A 211 0.53 -11.89 -9.28
CA PRO A 211 1.08 -11.70 -10.61
C PRO A 211 0.31 -12.56 -11.63
N GLU A 212 0.26 -12.12 -12.89
CA GLU A 212 -0.33 -12.91 -13.98
C GLU A 212 0.44 -14.22 -14.26
N GLN A 213 1.72 -14.27 -13.89
CA GLN A 213 2.62 -15.41 -14.07
C GLN A 213 3.54 -15.53 -12.86
N GLN A 214 3.83 -16.75 -12.40
CA GLN A 214 4.69 -16.99 -11.22
C GLN A 214 6.13 -16.45 -11.36
N ALA A 215 6.57 -16.12 -12.57
CA ALA A 215 7.86 -15.49 -12.82
C ALA A 215 7.89 -13.99 -12.50
N TYR A 216 6.74 -13.33 -12.41
CA TYR A 216 6.59 -11.89 -12.11
C TYR A 216 6.34 -11.65 -10.61
N THR A 217 6.20 -10.38 -10.23
CA THR A 217 6.13 -9.92 -8.85
C THR A 217 4.70 -9.88 -8.32
N GLY A 218 4.41 -10.64 -7.27
CA GLY A 218 3.22 -10.40 -6.45
C GLY A 218 3.43 -9.23 -5.50
N GLU A 219 2.38 -8.47 -5.23
CA GLU A 219 2.39 -7.34 -4.31
C GLU A 219 1.35 -7.52 -3.19
N LEU A 220 1.75 -7.20 -1.97
CA LEU A 220 0.88 -7.04 -0.81
C LEU A 220 0.93 -5.59 -0.37
N VAL A 221 -0.23 -4.98 -0.11
CA VAL A 221 -0.28 -3.63 0.45
C VAL A 221 -1.11 -3.62 1.72
N GLY A 222 -0.56 -3.11 2.80
CA GLY A 222 -1.25 -2.94 4.08
C GLY A 222 -1.38 -1.46 4.42
N ILE A 223 -2.59 -1.02 4.77
CA ILE A 223 -2.87 0.30 5.33
C ILE A 223 -3.24 0.13 6.80
N GLY A 224 -2.61 0.91 7.67
CA GLY A 224 -2.96 1.02 9.08
C GLY A 224 -2.79 2.45 9.61
N VAL A 225 -3.21 2.66 10.85
CA VAL A 225 -3.13 3.96 11.53
C VAL A 225 -2.53 3.77 12.91
N VAL A 226 -1.59 4.64 13.29
CA VAL A 226 -1.17 4.83 14.68
C VAL A 226 -1.29 6.31 14.98
N GLY A 227 -2.27 6.68 15.81
CA GLY A 227 -2.44 8.07 16.20
C GLY A 227 -2.64 9.03 15.03
N ASP A 228 -1.84 10.09 14.93
CA ASP A 228 -1.86 11.06 13.83
C ASP A 228 -1.09 10.64 12.55
N VAL A 229 -0.65 9.38 12.45
CA VAL A 229 0.07 8.84 11.27
C VAL A 229 -0.67 7.66 10.63
N VAL A 230 -0.87 7.76 9.31
CA VAL A 230 -1.22 6.62 8.45
C VAL A 230 0.08 5.99 7.97
N TYR A 231 0.16 4.66 8.00
CA TYR A 231 1.27 3.91 7.44
C TYR A 231 0.78 2.93 6.39
N GLU A 232 1.43 2.97 5.24
CA GLU A 232 1.23 2.06 4.12
C GLU A 232 2.50 1.22 3.97
N VAL A 233 2.38 -0.10 4.04
CA VAL A 233 3.48 -1.04 3.81
C VAL A 233 3.20 -1.84 2.56
N THR A 234 4.05 -1.70 1.55
CA THR A 234 4.07 -2.52 0.35
C THR A 234 5.14 -3.60 0.52
N VAL A 235 4.77 -4.86 0.32
CA VAL A 235 5.71 -6.00 0.21
C VAL A 235 5.57 -6.61 -1.17
N GLN A 236 6.62 -6.53 -1.98
CA GLN A 236 6.73 -7.15 -3.29
C GLN A 236 7.58 -8.42 -3.19
N VAL A 237 7.14 -9.53 -3.80
CA VAL A 237 7.88 -10.80 -3.88
C VAL A 237 7.70 -11.47 -5.23
N GLN A 238 8.62 -12.34 -5.64
CA GLN A 238 8.40 -13.14 -6.85
C GLN A 238 7.32 -14.22 -6.62
N GLY A 239 6.37 -14.33 -7.56
CA GLY A 239 5.28 -15.29 -7.52
C GLY A 239 4.10 -14.89 -6.61
N ASP A 240 3.27 -15.86 -6.26
CA ASP A 240 2.14 -15.68 -5.35
C ASP A 240 2.59 -15.22 -3.94
N PRO A 241 2.12 -14.07 -3.44
CA PRO A 241 2.64 -13.50 -2.20
C PRO A 241 1.92 -14.04 -0.95
N ASP A 242 2.69 -14.37 0.10
CA ASP A 242 2.17 -14.83 1.39
C ASP A 242 1.80 -13.65 2.30
N LYS A 243 0.53 -13.60 2.73
CA LYS A 243 -0.02 -12.60 3.65
C LYS A 243 0.74 -12.49 4.97
N ALA A 244 1.40 -13.56 5.42
CA ALA A 244 2.23 -13.53 6.64
C ALA A 244 3.38 -12.52 6.54
N LEU A 245 3.94 -12.31 5.35
CA LEU A 245 5.00 -11.32 5.11
C LEU A 245 4.51 -9.88 5.37
N LEU A 246 3.29 -9.58 4.93
CA LEU A 246 2.66 -8.29 5.21
C LEU A 246 2.33 -8.14 6.70
N ALA A 247 1.82 -9.19 7.34
CA ALA A 247 1.46 -9.16 8.76
C ALA A 247 2.67 -8.86 9.65
N ASP A 248 3.82 -9.49 9.41
CA ASP A 248 5.06 -9.19 10.14
C ASP A 248 5.53 -7.75 9.90
N ALA A 249 5.61 -7.30 8.64
CA ALA A 249 6.08 -5.97 8.30
C ALA A 249 5.17 -4.87 8.87
N MET A 250 3.84 -5.05 8.79
CA MET A 250 2.85 -4.15 9.39
C MET A 250 2.93 -4.12 10.92
N LYS A 251 3.15 -5.27 11.56
CA LYS A 251 3.34 -5.35 13.02
C LYS A 251 4.58 -4.57 13.45
N ARG A 252 5.73 -4.79 12.80
CA ARG A 252 6.96 -4.05 13.08
C ARG A 252 6.81 -2.55 12.80
N ALA A 253 6.10 -2.15 11.74
CA ALA A 253 5.83 -0.74 11.43
C ALA A 253 4.96 -0.08 12.51
N ARG A 254 3.87 -0.74 12.93
CA ARG A 254 3.02 -0.29 14.03
C ARG A 254 3.81 -0.17 15.34
N ASP A 255 4.61 -1.18 15.68
CA ASP A 255 5.35 -1.20 16.94
C ASP A 255 6.44 -0.11 16.96
N ARG A 256 7.06 0.19 15.81
CA ARG A 256 7.96 1.34 15.64
C ARG A 256 7.23 2.68 15.79
N LEU A 257 6.05 2.83 15.20
CA LEU A 257 5.23 4.04 15.34
C LEU A 257 4.72 4.23 16.78
N ALA A 258 4.35 3.16 17.48
CA ALA A 258 3.81 3.26 18.83
C ALA A 258 4.87 3.69 19.87
N ASN A 259 6.13 3.30 19.68
CA ASN A 259 7.19 3.42 20.71
C ASN A 259 8.34 4.36 20.33
N GLY A 260 8.53 4.66 19.04
CA GLY A 260 9.71 5.37 18.53
C GLY A 260 10.95 4.50 18.41
#